data_AF-A0D5M4-F1
#
_entry.id   AF-A0D5M4-F1
#
_cell.length_a   1.000
_cell.length_b   1.000
_cell.length_c   1.000
_cell.angle_alpha   90.00
_cell.angle_beta   90.00
_cell.angle_gamma   90.00
#
_symmetry.space_group_name_H-M   'P 1'
#
loop_
_entity.id
_entity.type
_entity.pdbx_description
1 polymer ?
#
loop_
_entity_poly.entity_id
_entity_poly.type
_entity_poly.pdbx_seq_one_letter_code
_entity_poly.pdbx_strand_id
1 'polypeptide(L)'
;MQKQPLKLIQTPSTYVTKTPEKAINTSPFKGYSHSDKQQMTPIKYNVGYPQVQQTINQNLQPQFPYYENTSPFRQESREQLFQRIYNLEDNLRAITKRYDQLKEEQEKQRTKKCDTDRNCTQLQQKCLDQENELKKHIQSAKQNETKYKQISSQLQEFKEKLNEKDNEILEQKTVQEKFQKILKQKEKEINELKLMLKQEKDLRSFESDKLIQEFTQTYNELSQQNDQLIQENDELKTTILEFDNQGRSLSSKKQSEQNFQTNTDFLDDPELRQFVHEYLTKNDEYYLNQIPEKQLRTAVQIIKDIFQTVTARKLKEIKSQQFQQPKQINEEIEINLQEVKKKREFLIKEIKHKMERVVKSKEFNLMEFNDLQREIEELKKELGSVENLIQQMEQSLLMNPHRNSCVSFDNEEFQ
;
A
#
# COMPACT_ATOMS: atom_id res chain seq x y z
N MET A 1 15.27 -40.66 9.86
CA MET A 1 13.86 -40.89 10.22
C MET A 1 13.62 -40.35 11.62
N GLN A 2 12.79 -39.31 11.74
CA GLN A 2 11.81 -39.04 12.80
C GLN A 2 11.40 -37.56 12.68
N LYS A 3 10.24 -37.35 12.04
CA LYS A 3 9.59 -36.05 11.91
C LYS A 3 8.82 -35.78 13.19
N GLN A 4 9.09 -34.67 13.87
CA GLN A 4 8.17 -34.12 14.86
C GLN A 4 6.96 -33.49 14.15
N PRO A 5 5.72 -33.74 14.57
CA PRO A 5 4.57 -33.00 14.07
C PRO A 5 4.38 -31.69 14.85
N LEU A 6 4.11 -30.60 14.12
CA LEU A 6 3.65 -29.33 14.68
C LEU A 6 2.31 -29.54 15.42
N LYS A 7 2.27 -29.12 16.69
CA LYS A 7 1.04 -29.01 17.48
C LYS A 7 0.18 -27.85 16.93
N LEU A 8 -0.97 -28.20 16.39
CA LEU A 8 -2.06 -27.28 16.07
C LEU A 8 -2.74 -26.86 17.37
N ILE A 9 -2.66 -25.59 17.75
CA ILE A 9 -3.44 -25.04 18.87
C ILE A 9 -4.85 -24.78 18.34
N GLN A 10 -5.78 -25.67 18.70
CA GLN A 10 -7.22 -25.44 18.61
C GLN A 10 -7.69 -24.73 19.88
N THR A 11 -8.37 -23.60 19.75
CA THR A 11 -9.17 -23.01 20.83
C THR A 11 -10.67 -23.20 20.53
N PRO A 12 -11.50 -23.58 21.52
CA PRO A 12 -12.92 -23.85 21.31
C PRO A 12 -13.82 -22.62 21.61
N SER A 13 -14.79 -22.42 20.72
CA SER A 13 -16.24 -22.26 20.95
C SER A 13 -16.83 -21.16 21.86
N THR A 14 -17.85 -20.52 21.27
CA THR A 14 -19.17 -20.09 21.83
C THR A 14 -19.29 -18.86 22.73
N TYR A 15 -19.90 -17.79 22.16
CA TYR A 15 -21.05 -17.13 22.77
C TYR A 15 -22.13 -16.90 21.70
N VAL A 16 -23.26 -17.57 21.87
CA VAL A 16 -24.52 -17.38 21.12
C VAL A 16 -25.46 -16.65 22.07
N THR A 17 -25.79 -15.39 21.78
CA THR A 17 -26.94 -14.71 22.41
C THR A 17 -28.16 -14.84 21.51
N LYS A 18 -29.15 -15.58 22.04
CA LYS A 18 -30.45 -15.85 21.43
C LYS A 18 -31.34 -14.61 21.50
N THR A 19 -31.98 -14.25 20.39
CA THR A 19 -33.26 -13.52 20.37
C THR A 19 -34.27 -14.33 19.56
N PRO A 20 -35.52 -14.52 20.05
CA PRO A 20 -36.46 -15.43 19.41
C PRO A 20 -37.23 -14.71 18.29
N GLU A 21 -37.08 -15.20 17.06
CA GLU A 21 -38.01 -14.96 15.97
C GLU A 21 -39.32 -15.73 16.21
N LYS A 22 -40.45 -15.02 16.16
CA LYS A 22 -41.76 -15.63 15.90
C LYS A 22 -42.29 -15.10 14.57
N ALA A 23 -42.21 -15.99 13.58
CA ALA A 23 -43.06 -16.21 12.41
C ALA A 23 -44.13 -15.16 12.07
N ILE A 24 -44.13 -14.72 10.80
CA ILE A 24 -45.33 -14.76 9.95
C ILE A 24 -44.96 -15.20 8.51
N ASN A 25 -45.79 -16.13 8.04
CA ASN A 25 -45.80 -16.88 6.79
C ASN A 25 -45.79 -16.07 5.48
N THR A 26 -44.97 -16.58 4.56
CA THR A 26 -45.17 -16.88 3.12
C THR A 26 -46.41 -16.41 2.34
N SER A 27 -46.11 -15.88 1.13
CA SER A 27 -46.79 -16.07 -0.18
C SER A 27 -47.84 -15.02 -0.64
N PRO A 28 -48.18 -14.93 -1.95
CA PRO A 28 -47.44 -14.13 -2.92
C PRO A 28 -48.34 -13.14 -3.72
N PHE A 29 -47.66 -12.28 -4.45
CA PHE A 29 -48.15 -11.25 -5.36
C PHE A 29 -49.06 -11.80 -6.49
N LYS A 30 -50.33 -11.35 -6.55
CA LYS A 30 -51.10 -11.07 -7.78
C LYS A 30 -52.52 -10.57 -7.44
N GLY A 31 -52.90 -9.41 -7.96
CA GLY A 31 -54.32 -8.99 -7.98
C GLY A 31 -54.51 -7.47 -8.03
N TYR A 32 -54.83 -6.99 -9.23
CA TYR A 32 -55.32 -5.66 -9.60
C TYR A 32 -56.29 -5.01 -8.61
N SER A 33 -56.22 -3.68 -8.46
CA SER A 33 -57.38 -2.77 -8.53
C SER A 33 -56.97 -1.30 -8.62
N HIS A 34 -57.66 -0.59 -9.51
CA HIS A 34 -57.60 0.85 -9.79
C HIS A 34 -57.90 1.73 -8.57
N SER A 35 -57.32 2.93 -8.52
CA SER A 35 -58.08 4.20 -8.45
C SER A 35 -57.17 5.42 -8.22
N ASP A 36 -57.28 6.35 -9.16
CA ASP A 36 -57.39 7.80 -8.99
C ASP A 36 -56.22 8.67 -8.48
N LYS A 37 -55.70 9.41 -9.46
CA LYS A 37 -55.11 10.75 -9.31
C LYS A 37 -56.04 11.63 -8.48
N GLN A 38 -55.57 12.16 -7.35
CA GLN A 38 -56.10 13.41 -6.83
C GLN A 38 -54.97 14.37 -6.45
N GLN A 39 -54.97 15.47 -7.20
CA GLN A 39 -54.31 16.72 -6.90
C GLN A 39 -54.79 17.21 -5.52
N MET A 40 -53.89 17.31 -4.56
CA MET A 40 -54.14 18.06 -3.33
C MET A 40 -54.08 19.55 -3.65
N THR A 41 -55.24 20.12 -3.95
CA THR A 41 -55.45 21.58 -3.87
C THR A 41 -55.49 21.99 -2.39
N PRO A 42 -55.00 23.18 -2.04
CA PRO A 42 -55.01 23.66 -0.66
C PRO A 42 -56.46 23.90 -0.23
N ILE A 43 -56.88 23.21 0.83
CA ILE A 43 -58.15 23.44 1.51
C ILE A 43 -58.09 24.87 2.07
N LYS A 44 -58.82 25.79 1.43
CA LYS A 44 -59.19 27.07 2.02
C LYS A 44 -60.08 26.76 3.22
N TYR A 45 -59.55 26.89 4.43
CA TYR A 45 -60.38 26.97 5.62
C TYR A 45 -61.15 28.30 5.56
N ASN A 46 -62.42 28.19 5.17
CA ASN A 46 -63.42 29.22 5.39
C ASN A 46 -63.52 29.43 6.91
N VAL A 47 -63.10 30.60 7.38
CA VAL A 47 -63.37 31.05 8.75
C VAL A 47 -64.85 31.43 8.81
N GLY A 48 -65.69 30.41 8.94
CA GLY A 48 -67.10 30.58 9.29
C GLY A 48 -67.17 30.97 10.76
N TYR A 49 -67.42 32.24 11.03
CA TYR A 49 -67.92 32.67 12.33
C TYR A 49 -69.11 31.77 12.70
N PRO A 50 -69.18 31.20 13.91
CA PRO A 50 -70.44 30.63 14.37
C PRO A 50 -71.43 31.78 14.44
N GLN A 51 -72.39 31.78 13.51
CA GLN A 51 -73.58 32.60 13.60
C GLN A 51 -74.27 32.15 14.88
N VAL A 52 -74.07 32.90 15.96
CA VAL A 52 -74.88 32.74 17.17
C VAL A 52 -76.28 33.14 16.74
N GLN A 53 -77.11 32.14 16.45
CA GLN A 53 -78.56 32.33 16.40
C GLN A 53 -78.96 32.87 17.77
N GLN A 54 -79.17 34.17 17.83
CA GLN A 54 -80.00 34.77 18.86
C GLN A 54 -81.42 34.23 18.61
N THR A 55 -81.75 33.08 19.19
CA THR A 55 -83.13 32.80 19.56
C THR A 55 -83.52 33.87 20.57
N ILE A 56 -84.11 34.95 20.06
CA ILE A 56 -84.85 35.91 20.84
C ILE A 56 -85.97 35.11 21.49
N ASN A 57 -85.82 34.80 22.78
CA ASN A 57 -86.92 34.28 23.59
C ASN A 57 -87.98 35.39 23.71
N GLN A 58 -88.85 35.49 22.71
CA GLN A 58 -90.10 36.24 22.76
C GLN A 58 -91.08 35.44 23.63
N ASN A 59 -90.90 35.47 24.94
CA ASN A 59 -91.97 35.20 25.88
C ASN A 59 -91.48 35.51 27.28
N LEU A 60 -91.73 36.73 27.72
CA LEU A 60 -91.92 37.12 29.12
C LEU A 60 -92.46 38.57 29.06
N GLN A 61 -93.68 38.72 28.55
CA GLN A 61 -94.52 39.87 28.91
C GLN A 61 -94.67 39.82 30.44
N PRO A 62 -94.14 40.79 31.21
CA PRO A 62 -94.71 41.03 32.52
C PRO A 62 -96.10 41.62 32.22
N GLN A 63 -97.17 40.87 32.48
CA GLN A 63 -98.48 41.50 32.62
C GLN A 63 -98.36 42.46 33.80
N PHE A 64 -98.04 43.72 33.51
CA PHE A 64 -98.37 44.81 34.41
C PHE A 64 -99.89 44.93 34.38
N PRO A 65 -100.57 44.96 35.54
CA PRO A 65 -102.00 45.21 35.55
C PRO A 65 -102.25 46.55 34.85
N TYR A 66 -102.97 46.48 33.74
CA TYR A 66 -103.50 47.63 33.03
C TYR A 66 -104.46 48.33 33.99
N TYR A 67 -104.04 49.44 34.60
CA TYR A 67 -104.99 50.32 35.26
C TYR A 67 -105.69 51.10 34.15
N GLU A 68 -106.89 50.65 33.79
CA GLU A 68 -107.83 51.49 33.05
C GLU A 68 -107.96 52.81 33.80
N ASN A 69 -107.57 53.89 33.12
CA ASN A 69 -107.71 55.25 33.60
C ASN A 69 -109.19 55.64 33.42
N THR A 70 -110.05 55.13 34.29
CA THR A 70 -111.44 55.57 34.45
C THR A 70 -111.64 56.08 35.87
N SER A 71 -111.63 57.41 36.00
CA SER A 71 -112.15 58.12 37.17
C SER A 71 -113.69 57.96 37.19
N PRO A 72 -114.35 57.75 38.34
CA PRO A 72 -114.56 58.85 39.29
C PRO A 72 -114.26 58.45 40.74
N PHE A 73 -114.08 59.46 41.60
CA PHE A 73 -114.06 59.37 43.06
C PHE A 73 -115.03 58.29 43.60
N ARG A 74 -114.54 57.07 43.84
CA ARG A 74 -115.15 56.10 44.75
C ARG A 74 -114.47 56.30 46.10
N GLN A 75 -115.26 56.44 47.16
CA GLN A 75 -114.75 56.26 48.53
C GLN A 75 -114.28 54.81 48.66
N GLU A 76 -113.01 54.54 48.36
CA GLU A 76 -112.36 53.29 48.70
C GLU A 76 -112.48 53.09 50.22
N SER A 77 -112.98 51.93 50.64
CA SER A 77 -112.98 51.59 52.06
C SER A 77 -111.53 51.49 52.56
N ARG A 78 -111.28 51.90 53.80
CA ARG A 78 -109.94 51.86 54.42
C ARG A 78 -109.28 50.49 54.28
N GLU A 79 -110.06 49.41 54.36
CA GLU A 79 -109.59 48.03 54.19
C GLU A 79 -109.17 47.69 52.76
N GLN A 80 -109.89 48.17 51.73
CA GLN A 80 -109.48 48.01 50.32
C GLN A 80 -108.18 48.74 50.01
N LEU A 81 -108.01 49.94 50.58
CA LEU A 81 -106.79 50.73 50.42
C LEU A 81 -105.59 50.06 51.08
N PHE A 82 -105.75 49.49 52.29
CA PHE A 82 -104.71 48.69 52.93
C PHE A 82 -104.36 47.41 52.14
N GLN A 83 -105.35 46.67 51.63
CA GLN A 83 -105.12 45.50 50.76
C GLN A 83 -104.34 45.86 49.49
N ARG A 84 -104.67 47.01 48.87
CA ARG A 84 -103.93 47.50 47.70
C ARG A 84 -102.49 47.87 48.05
N ILE A 85 -102.25 48.51 49.20
CA ILE A 85 -100.90 48.80 49.70
C ILE A 85 -100.11 47.51 49.91
N TYR A 86 -100.67 46.50 50.61
CA TYR A 86 -100.00 45.21 50.80
C TYR A 86 -99.66 44.52 49.48
N ASN A 87 -100.59 44.50 48.52
CA ASN A 87 -100.34 43.93 47.19
C ASN A 87 -99.26 44.69 46.42
N LEU A 88 -99.19 46.02 46.56
CA LEU A 88 -98.14 46.84 45.95
C LEU A 88 -96.78 46.60 46.61
N GLU A 89 -96.73 46.44 47.93
CA GLU A 89 -95.51 46.08 48.67
C GLU A 89 -94.99 44.70 48.28
N ASP A 90 -95.87 43.70 48.15
CA ASP A 90 -95.50 42.36 47.69
C ASP A 90 -95.03 42.36 46.24
N ASN A 91 -95.69 43.13 45.36
CA ASN A 91 -95.25 43.31 43.98
C ASN A 91 -93.89 44.01 43.90
N LEU A 92 -93.66 45.06 44.70
CA LEU A 92 -92.35 45.71 44.79
C LEU A 92 -91.29 44.74 45.28
N ARG A 93 -91.57 43.96 46.32
CA ARG A 93 -90.65 42.93 46.83
C ARG A 93 -90.34 41.86 45.77
N ALA A 94 -91.34 41.44 45.00
CA ALA A 94 -91.15 40.49 43.90
C ALA A 94 -90.32 41.08 42.75
N ILE A 95 -90.55 42.35 42.40
CA ILE A 95 -89.77 43.06 41.37
C ILE A 95 -88.32 43.24 41.83
N THR A 96 -88.07 43.65 43.07
CA THR A 96 -86.71 43.78 43.63
C THR A 96 -85.98 42.45 43.61
N LYS A 97 -86.64 41.37 44.08
CA LYS A 97 -86.05 40.01 44.05
C LYS A 97 -85.70 39.58 42.62
N ARG A 98 -86.57 39.85 41.64
CA ARG A 98 -86.33 39.53 40.23
C ARG A 98 -85.19 40.36 39.65
N TYR A 99 -85.09 41.64 40.02
CA TYR A 99 -84.00 42.52 39.63
C TYR A 99 -82.66 41.99 40.17
N ASP A 100 -82.60 41.62 41.44
CA ASP A 100 -81.38 41.06 42.05
C ASP A 100 -80.96 39.74 41.38
N GLN A 101 -81.92 38.87 41.08
CA GLN A 101 -81.67 37.63 40.33
C GLN A 101 -81.12 37.89 38.92
N LEU A 102 -81.72 38.82 38.17
CA LEU A 102 -81.26 39.19 36.83
C LEU A 102 -79.86 39.82 36.87
N LYS A 103 -79.56 40.63 37.89
CA LYS A 103 -78.24 41.21 38.11
C LYS A 103 -77.19 40.13 38.41
N GLU A 104 -77.52 39.17 39.26
CA GLU A 104 -76.64 38.02 39.56
C GLU A 104 -76.41 37.15 38.33
N GLU A 105 -77.45 36.90 37.53
CA GLU A 105 -77.34 36.15 36.28
C GLU A 105 -76.49 36.88 35.24
N GLN A 106 -76.66 38.20 35.11
CA GLN A 106 -75.84 39.03 34.22
C GLN A 106 -74.36 38.98 34.64
N GLU A 107 -74.07 39.04 35.94
CA GLU A 107 -72.69 38.95 36.43
C GLU A 107 -72.09 37.55 36.17
N LYS A 108 -72.86 36.48 36.38
CA LYS A 108 -72.47 35.11 36.00
C LYS A 108 -72.23 34.96 34.50
N GLN A 109 -72.99 35.65 33.65
CA GLN A 109 -72.75 35.65 32.21
C GLN A 109 -71.48 36.42 31.83
N ARG A 110 -71.19 37.55 32.51
CA ARG A 110 -69.95 38.32 32.32
C ARG A 110 -68.71 37.51 32.68
N THR A 111 -68.72 36.82 33.82
CA THR A 111 -67.60 35.96 34.23
C THR A 111 -67.40 34.79 33.25
N LYS A 112 -68.48 34.08 32.88
CA LYS A 112 -68.42 33.03 31.84
C LYS A 112 -67.83 33.52 30.53
N LYS A 113 -68.22 34.72 30.07
CA LYS A 113 -67.67 35.31 28.85
C LYS A 113 -66.18 35.60 29.01
N CYS A 114 -65.76 36.21 30.11
CA CYS A 114 -64.36 36.49 30.40
C CYS A 114 -63.51 35.20 30.44
N ASP A 115 -64.00 34.14 31.08
CA ASP A 115 -63.33 32.84 31.12
C ASP A 115 -63.24 32.19 29.74
N THR A 116 -64.31 32.30 28.93
CA THR A 116 -64.34 31.79 27.57
C THR A 116 -63.36 32.53 26.67
N ASP A 117 -63.30 33.86 26.77
CA ASP A 117 -62.37 34.69 26.01
C ASP A 117 -60.91 34.35 26.40
N ARG A 118 -60.63 34.20 27.70
CA ARG A 118 -59.32 33.75 28.19
C ARG A 118 -58.93 32.37 27.65
N ASN A 119 -59.84 31.41 27.69
CA ASN A 119 -59.61 30.06 27.15
C ASN A 119 -59.38 30.10 25.64
N CYS A 120 -60.12 30.93 24.91
CA CYS A 120 -59.95 31.12 23.47
C CYS A 120 -58.55 31.67 23.15
N THR A 121 -58.08 32.69 23.86
CA THR A 121 -56.73 33.23 23.70
C THR A 121 -55.64 32.20 24.02
N GLN A 122 -55.82 31.41 25.09
CA GLN A 122 -54.87 30.34 25.43
C GLN A 122 -54.82 29.24 24.37
N LEU A 123 -55.98 28.85 23.82
CA LEU A 123 -56.06 27.87 22.75
C LEU A 123 -55.39 28.38 21.48
N GLN A 124 -55.62 29.65 21.13
CA GLN A 124 -54.98 30.30 19.97
C GLN A 124 -53.46 30.32 20.11
N GLN A 125 -52.93 30.66 21.30
CA GLN A 125 -51.49 30.62 21.55
C GLN A 125 -50.94 29.21 21.41
N LYS A 126 -51.63 28.21 21.97
CA LYS A 126 -51.22 26.80 21.85
C LYS A 126 -51.19 26.33 20.39
N CYS A 127 -52.15 26.74 19.57
CA CYS A 127 -52.14 26.44 18.13
C CYS A 127 -50.93 27.07 17.43
N LEU A 128 -50.60 28.32 17.74
CA LEU A 128 -49.42 28.99 17.17
C LEU A 128 -48.11 28.31 17.59
N ASP A 129 -48.00 27.89 18.85
CA ASP A 129 -46.83 27.18 19.36
C ASP A 129 -46.67 25.82 18.65
N GLN A 130 -47.77 25.08 18.49
CA GLN A 130 -47.78 23.80 17.76
C GLN A 130 -47.43 23.96 16.27
N GLU A 131 -47.92 25.01 15.59
CA GLU A 131 -47.53 25.30 14.21
C GLU A 131 -46.03 25.60 14.09
N ASN A 132 -45.45 26.31 15.06
CA ASN A 132 -44.03 26.60 15.08
C ASN A 132 -43.19 25.35 15.35
N GLU A 133 -43.63 24.46 16.25
CA GLU A 133 -43.00 23.15 16.45
C GLU A 133 -43.08 22.28 15.20
N LEU A 134 -44.22 22.23 14.54
CA LEU A 134 -44.39 21.47 13.29
C LEU A 134 -43.44 21.96 12.20
N LYS A 135 -43.27 23.29 12.05
CA LYS A 135 -42.29 23.87 11.11
C LYS A 135 -40.86 23.43 11.44
N LYS A 136 -40.47 23.40 12.72
CA LYS A 136 -39.15 22.91 13.16
C LYS A 136 -38.96 21.42 12.83
N HIS A 137 -39.96 20.59 13.08
CA HIS A 137 -39.91 19.16 12.75
C HIS A 137 -39.81 18.91 11.24
N ILE A 138 -40.55 19.64 10.42
CA ILE A 138 -40.46 19.56 8.95
C ILE A 138 -39.05 19.94 8.47
N GLN A 139 -38.48 21.01 9.03
CA GLN A 139 -37.12 21.42 8.68
C GLN A 139 -36.08 20.37 9.07
N SER A 140 -36.21 19.80 10.27
CA SER A 140 -35.34 18.71 10.74
C SER A 140 -35.45 17.45 9.86
N ALA A 141 -36.67 17.08 9.44
CA ALA A 141 -36.90 15.96 8.55
C ALA A 141 -36.22 16.15 7.18
N LYS A 142 -36.31 17.36 6.59
CA LYS A 142 -35.62 17.70 5.33
C LYS A 142 -34.09 17.63 5.46
N GLN A 143 -33.54 18.08 6.59
CA GLN A 143 -32.11 17.97 6.85
C GLN A 143 -31.67 16.50 6.97
N ASN A 144 -32.45 15.68 7.68
CA ASN A 144 -32.18 14.26 7.82
C ASN A 144 -32.29 13.50 6.49
N GLU A 145 -33.26 13.83 5.64
CA GLU A 145 -33.39 13.25 4.30
C GLU A 145 -32.17 13.55 3.44
N THR A 146 -31.64 14.78 3.53
CA THR A 146 -30.42 15.19 2.80
C THR A 146 -29.20 14.41 3.29
N LYS A 147 -29.03 14.26 4.62
CA LYS A 147 -27.96 13.44 5.20
C LYS A 147 -28.07 11.98 4.77
N TYR A 148 -29.27 11.42 4.73
CA TYR A 148 -29.50 10.05 4.25
C TYR A 148 -29.07 9.88 2.79
N LYS A 149 -29.43 10.81 1.92
CA LYS A 149 -29.00 10.81 0.50
C LYS A 149 -27.47 10.88 0.37
N GLN A 150 -26.81 11.72 1.16
CA GLN A 150 -25.34 11.81 1.18
C GLN A 150 -24.69 10.49 1.61
N ILE A 151 -25.15 9.89 2.71
CA ILE A 151 -24.64 8.60 3.21
C ILE A 151 -24.86 7.50 2.17
N SER A 152 -26.03 7.46 1.52
CA SER A 152 -26.32 6.48 0.47
C SER A 152 -25.38 6.63 -0.73
N SER A 153 -25.04 7.85 -1.13
CA SER A 153 -24.08 8.10 -2.21
C SER A 153 -22.67 7.63 -1.83
N GLN A 154 -22.22 7.96 -0.61
CA GLN A 154 -20.92 7.51 -0.11
C GLN A 154 -20.82 5.99 -0.04
N LEU A 155 -21.87 5.31 0.42
CA LEU A 155 -21.89 3.83 0.45
C LEU A 155 -21.79 3.22 -0.94
N GLN A 156 -22.44 3.83 -1.94
CA GLN A 156 -22.34 3.38 -3.33
C GLN A 156 -20.91 3.53 -3.87
N GLU A 157 -20.28 4.69 -3.64
CA GLU A 157 -18.87 4.92 -4.02
C GLU A 157 -17.91 3.94 -3.34
N PHE A 158 -18.12 3.64 -2.05
CA PHE A 158 -17.30 2.65 -1.34
C PHE A 158 -17.46 1.25 -1.93
N LYS A 159 -18.68 0.87 -2.31
CA LYS A 159 -18.95 -0.42 -2.95
C LYS A 159 -18.26 -0.55 -4.31
N GLU A 160 -18.27 0.52 -5.10
CA GLU A 160 -17.58 0.56 -6.40
C GLU A 160 -16.06 0.44 -6.23
N LYS A 161 -15.47 1.21 -5.31
CA LYS A 161 -14.03 1.11 -4.98
C LYS A 161 -13.63 -0.28 -4.48
N LEU A 162 -14.50 -0.93 -3.72
CA LEU A 162 -14.24 -2.28 -3.23
C LEU A 162 -14.25 -3.31 -4.37
N ASN A 163 -15.21 -3.20 -5.30
CA ASN A 163 -15.24 -4.03 -6.50
C ASN A 163 -14.00 -3.82 -7.39
N GLU A 164 -13.54 -2.57 -7.56
CA GLU A 164 -12.30 -2.28 -8.29
C GLU A 164 -11.09 -2.95 -7.64
N LYS A 165 -11.00 -2.92 -6.31
CA LYS A 165 -9.93 -3.58 -5.56
C LYS A 165 -10.00 -5.11 -5.66
N ASP A 166 -11.19 -5.69 -5.62
CA ASP A 166 -11.37 -7.13 -5.81
C ASP A 166 -10.93 -7.57 -7.22
N ASN A 167 -11.22 -6.77 -8.24
CA ASN A 167 -10.75 -7.01 -9.61
C ASN A 167 -9.22 -6.92 -9.71
N GLU A 168 -8.60 -5.91 -9.08
CA GLU A 168 -7.14 -5.76 -9.03
C GLU A 168 -6.47 -6.96 -8.36
N ILE A 169 -7.05 -7.46 -7.26
CA ILE A 169 -6.56 -8.68 -6.56
C ILE A 169 -6.66 -9.91 -7.47
N LEU A 170 -7.75 -10.04 -8.24
CA LEU A 170 -7.93 -11.17 -9.16
C LEU A 170 -6.89 -11.14 -10.30
N GLU A 171 -6.61 -9.96 -10.85
CA GLU A 171 -5.57 -9.78 -11.86
C GLU A 171 -4.18 -10.10 -11.30
N GLN A 172 -3.85 -9.60 -10.11
CA GLN A 172 -2.58 -9.91 -9.43
C GLN A 172 -2.40 -11.41 -9.18
N LYS A 173 -3.47 -12.11 -8.77
CA LYS A 173 -3.43 -13.57 -8.60
C LYS A 173 -3.13 -14.29 -9.92
N THR A 174 -3.74 -13.84 -11.02
CA THR A 174 -3.49 -14.39 -12.35
C THR A 174 -2.03 -14.17 -12.79
N VAL A 175 -1.48 -12.99 -12.52
CA VAL A 175 -0.07 -12.66 -12.78
C VAL A 175 0.87 -13.54 -11.93
N GLN A 176 0.56 -13.72 -10.66
CA GLN A 176 1.33 -14.58 -9.74
C GLN A 176 1.37 -16.04 -10.23
N GLU A 177 0.23 -16.58 -10.70
CA GLU A 177 0.17 -17.94 -11.26
C GLU A 177 1.03 -18.07 -12.53
N LYS A 178 1.06 -17.05 -13.39
CA LYS A 178 1.95 -17.02 -14.57
C LYS A 178 3.42 -17.03 -14.15
N PHE A 179 3.82 -16.20 -13.18
CA PHE A 179 5.19 -16.19 -12.67
C PHE A 179 5.60 -17.52 -12.04
N GLN A 180 4.72 -18.17 -11.28
CA GLN A 180 5.01 -19.50 -10.73
C GLN A 180 5.24 -20.55 -11.82
N LYS A 181 4.47 -20.52 -12.92
CA LYS A 181 4.70 -21.41 -14.06
C LYS A 181 6.06 -21.16 -14.71
N ILE A 182 6.43 -19.90 -14.93
CA ILE A 182 7.74 -19.52 -15.49
C ILE A 182 8.87 -19.98 -14.58
N LEU A 183 8.75 -19.77 -13.25
CA LEU A 183 9.76 -20.22 -12.29
C LEU A 183 9.97 -21.73 -12.33
N LYS A 184 8.89 -22.52 -12.34
CA LYS A 184 8.97 -23.99 -12.46
C LYS A 184 9.63 -24.42 -13.78
N GLN A 185 9.33 -23.73 -14.88
CA GLN A 185 9.96 -24.00 -16.17
C GLN A 185 11.47 -23.69 -16.12
N LYS A 186 11.86 -22.53 -15.59
CA LYS A 186 13.28 -22.16 -15.46
C LYS A 186 14.05 -23.05 -14.51
N GLU A 187 13.43 -23.50 -13.42
CA GLU A 187 14.02 -24.49 -12.52
C GLU A 187 14.30 -25.82 -13.25
N LYS A 188 13.38 -26.26 -14.11
CA LYS A 188 13.57 -27.44 -14.95
C LYS A 188 14.73 -27.26 -15.94
N GLU A 189 14.76 -26.15 -16.68
CA GLU A 189 15.85 -25.81 -17.62
C GLU A 189 17.22 -25.78 -16.92
N ILE A 190 17.31 -25.19 -15.72
CA ILE A 190 18.55 -25.15 -14.93
C ILE A 190 18.98 -26.56 -14.52
N ASN A 191 18.04 -27.42 -14.11
CA ASN A 191 18.36 -28.80 -13.72
C ASN A 191 18.82 -29.63 -14.93
N GLU A 192 18.22 -29.43 -16.11
CA GLU A 192 18.65 -30.05 -17.37
C GLU A 192 20.07 -29.59 -17.75
N LEU A 193 20.37 -28.29 -17.68
CA LEU A 193 21.71 -27.75 -17.93
C LEU A 193 22.76 -28.27 -16.95
N LYS A 194 22.43 -28.36 -15.66
CA LYS A 194 23.32 -28.95 -14.64
C LYS A 194 23.65 -30.41 -14.96
N LEU A 195 22.68 -31.17 -15.44
CA LEU A 195 22.89 -32.56 -15.84
C LEU A 195 23.82 -32.66 -17.06
N MET A 196 23.57 -31.86 -18.10
CA MET A 196 24.44 -31.81 -19.29
C MET A 196 25.87 -31.41 -18.93
N LEU A 197 26.05 -30.38 -18.09
CA LEU A 197 27.37 -29.96 -17.63
C LEU A 197 28.11 -31.08 -16.88
N LYS A 198 27.40 -31.88 -16.09
CA LYS A 198 28.00 -33.03 -15.40
C LYS A 198 28.46 -34.08 -16.41
N GLN A 199 27.61 -34.46 -17.36
CA GLN A 199 27.95 -35.42 -18.41
C GLN A 199 29.17 -34.97 -19.23
N GLU A 200 29.24 -33.68 -19.58
CA GLU A 200 30.36 -33.12 -20.32
C GLU A 200 31.67 -33.15 -19.51
N LYS A 201 31.61 -32.85 -18.21
CA LYS A 201 32.76 -32.99 -17.31
C LYS A 201 33.25 -34.43 -17.23
N ASP A 202 32.34 -35.38 -17.08
CA ASP A 202 32.67 -36.81 -17.00
C ASP A 202 33.31 -37.29 -18.32
N LEU A 203 32.78 -36.86 -19.48
CA LEU A 203 33.35 -37.15 -20.80
C LEU A 203 34.75 -36.55 -20.99
N ARG A 204 34.95 -35.26 -20.66
CA ARG A 204 36.29 -34.63 -20.77
C ARG A 204 37.30 -35.27 -19.83
N SER A 205 36.88 -35.68 -18.63
CA SER A 205 37.76 -36.41 -17.70
C SER A 205 38.21 -37.73 -18.32
N PHE A 206 37.26 -38.50 -18.88
CA PHE A 206 37.57 -39.75 -19.55
C PHE A 206 38.50 -39.57 -20.76
N GLU A 207 38.26 -38.56 -21.59
CA GLU A 207 39.14 -38.23 -22.72
C GLU A 207 40.54 -37.80 -22.26
N SER A 208 40.63 -37.01 -21.18
CA SER A 208 41.90 -36.61 -20.57
C SER A 208 42.68 -37.81 -20.06
N ASP A 209 42.01 -38.72 -19.33
CA ASP A 209 42.64 -39.94 -18.80
C ASP A 209 43.16 -40.83 -19.95
N LYS A 210 42.37 -40.97 -21.02
CA LYS A 210 42.78 -41.69 -22.24
C LYS A 210 44.02 -41.06 -22.88
N LEU A 211 44.05 -39.73 -23.01
CA LEU A 211 45.18 -39.02 -23.61
C LEU A 211 46.45 -39.15 -22.76
N ILE A 212 46.32 -39.09 -21.42
CA ILE A 212 47.44 -39.33 -20.50
C ILE A 212 47.96 -40.75 -20.66
N GLN A 213 47.08 -41.74 -20.80
CA GLN A 213 47.47 -43.13 -21.01
C GLN A 213 48.22 -43.31 -22.34
N GLU A 214 47.69 -42.75 -23.44
CA GLU A 214 48.34 -42.79 -24.77
C GLU A 214 49.72 -42.10 -24.74
N PHE A 215 49.83 -40.95 -24.08
CA PHE A 215 51.09 -40.23 -23.92
C PHE A 215 52.10 -41.04 -23.09
N THR A 216 51.65 -41.63 -21.98
CA THR A 216 52.51 -42.45 -21.11
C THR A 216 53.05 -43.67 -21.86
N GLN A 217 52.19 -44.32 -22.66
CA GLN A 217 52.61 -45.44 -23.50
C GLN A 217 53.67 -45.01 -24.51
N THR A 218 53.41 -43.94 -25.27
CA THR A 218 54.34 -43.41 -26.27
C THR A 218 55.68 -43.01 -25.64
N TYR A 219 55.64 -42.38 -24.47
CA TYR A 219 56.85 -42.01 -23.73
C TYR A 219 57.68 -43.23 -23.32
N ASN A 220 57.03 -44.28 -22.81
CA ASN A 220 57.72 -45.51 -22.44
C ASN A 220 58.34 -46.22 -23.65
N GLU A 221 57.64 -46.26 -24.78
CA GLU A 221 58.16 -46.82 -26.03
C GLU A 221 59.39 -46.06 -26.53
N LEU A 222 59.34 -44.71 -26.53
CA LEU A 222 60.48 -43.87 -26.89
C LEU A 222 61.65 -44.00 -25.91
N SER A 223 61.37 -44.11 -24.61
CA SER A 223 62.40 -44.34 -23.60
C SER A 223 63.13 -45.66 -23.85
N GLN A 224 62.39 -46.74 -24.14
CA GLN A 224 62.98 -48.04 -24.47
C GLN A 224 63.84 -48.00 -25.75
N GLN A 225 63.36 -47.32 -26.80
CA GLN A 225 64.14 -47.14 -28.03
C GLN A 225 65.42 -46.35 -27.77
N ASN A 226 65.36 -45.31 -26.94
CA ASN A 226 66.55 -44.55 -26.58
C ASN A 226 67.56 -45.38 -25.77
N ASP A 227 67.08 -46.20 -24.82
CA ASP A 227 67.93 -47.12 -24.06
C ASP A 227 68.62 -48.15 -24.98
N GLN A 228 67.90 -48.67 -25.98
CA GLN A 228 68.47 -49.56 -27.01
C GLN A 228 69.56 -48.86 -27.83
N LEU A 229 69.32 -47.63 -28.29
CA LEU A 229 70.32 -46.84 -29.02
C LEU A 229 71.55 -46.54 -28.18
N ILE A 230 71.40 -46.28 -26.88
CA ILE A 230 72.53 -46.11 -25.96
C ILE A 230 73.35 -47.40 -25.90
N GLN A 231 72.69 -48.55 -25.76
CA GLN A 231 73.37 -49.84 -25.74
C GLN A 231 74.11 -50.14 -27.05
N GLU A 232 73.45 -49.96 -28.20
CA GLU A 232 74.08 -50.13 -29.52
C GLU A 232 75.30 -49.20 -29.70
N ASN A 233 75.20 -47.97 -29.20
CA ASN A 233 76.29 -47.00 -29.25
C ASN A 233 77.47 -47.45 -28.37
N ASP A 234 77.20 -48.01 -27.18
CA ASP A 234 78.25 -48.54 -26.31
C ASP A 234 78.91 -49.82 -26.88
N GLU A 235 78.14 -50.68 -27.56
CA GLU A 235 78.67 -51.83 -28.32
C GLU A 235 79.56 -51.38 -29.49
N LEU A 236 79.13 -50.35 -30.24
CA LEU A 236 79.92 -49.73 -31.30
C LEU A 236 81.21 -49.10 -30.77
N LYS A 237 81.16 -48.35 -29.67
CA LYS A 237 82.36 -47.81 -29.01
C LYS A 237 83.33 -48.91 -28.63
N THR A 238 82.82 -50.01 -28.08
CA THR A 238 83.64 -51.18 -27.70
C THR A 238 84.31 -51.78 -28.93
N THR A 239 83.55 -51.98 -30.02
CA THR A 239 84.06 -52.50 -31.29
C THR A 239 85.12 -51.59 -31.90
N ILE A 240 84.91 -50.27 -31.89
CA ILE A 240 85.91 -49.28 -32.35
C ILE A 240 87.18 -49.37 -31.50
N LEU A 241 87.05 -49.47 -30.18
CA LEU A 241 88.19 -49.66 -29.26
C LEU A 241 88.97 -50.94 -29.57
N GLU A 242 88.29 -52.03 -29.92
CA GLU A 242 88.92 -53.29 -30.35
C GLU A 242 89.67 -53.12 -31.68
N PHE A 243 89.10 -52.44 -32.67
CA PHE A 243 89.78 -52.12 -33.94
C PHE A 243 90.99 -51.20 -33.73
N ASP A 244 90.86 -50.16 -32.91
CA ASP A 244 91.95 -49.25 -32.57
C ASP A 244 93.09 -49.97 -31.81
N ASN A 245 92.76 -51.00 -31.02
CA ASN A 245 93.74 -51.84 -30.34
C ASN A 245 94.38 -52.89 -31.27
N GLN A 246 93.69 -53.36 -32.32
CA GLN A 246 94.27 -54.22 -33.37
C GLN A 246 95.10 -53.43 -34.41
N GLY A 247 94.89 -52.10 -34.50
CA GLY A 247 95.49 -51.22 -35.51
C GLY A 247 96.69 -50.38 -35.06
N ARG A 248 97.23 -50.50 -33.83
CA ARG A 248 98.41 -49.70 -33.42
C ARG A 248 99.74 -50.41 -33.60
N SER A 249 100.26 -50.26 -34.81
CA SER A 249 101.60 -49.68 -34.99
C SER A 249 101.46 -48.15 -35.08
N LEU A 250 101.88 -47.46 -34.01
CA LEU A 250 102.37 -46.07 -33.92
C LEU A 250 101.46 -44.84 -34.21
N SER A 251 101.48 -43.94 -33.20
CA SER A 251 101.24 -42.47 -33.22
C SER A 251 99.80 -41.98 -33.46
N SER A 252 99.24 -40.95 -32.83
CA SER A 252 99.63 -40.04 -31.75
C SER A 252 98.37 -39.28 -31.29
N LYS A 253 98.14 -39.25 -29.98
CA LYS A 253 97.65 -38.12 -29.16
C LYS A 253 97.25 -36.82 -29.93
N LYS A 254 95.97 -36.43 -29.88
CA LYS A 254 95.42 -35.31 -29.06
C LYS A 254 94.09 -34.75 -29.59
N GLN A 255 93.28 -34.29 -28.61
CA GLN A 255 92.32 -33.18 -28.63
C GLN A 255 90.91 -33.38 -29.20
N SER A 256 89.96 -33.60 -28.28
CA SER A 256 88.65 -32.90 -28.30
C SER A 256 87.91 -33.02 -26.95
N GLU A 257 88.57 -32.63 -25.86
CA GLU A 257 87.90 -32.22 -24.63
C GLU A 257 88.18 -30.73 -24.43
N GLN A 258 87.29 -29.87 -24.94
CA GLN A 258 87.12 -28.49 -24.46
C GLN A 258 85.93 -27.85 -25.19
N ASN A 259 84.88 -27.56 -24.44
CA ASN A 259 84.13 -26.28 -24.44
C ASN A 259 82.66 -26.48 -24.02
N PHE A 260 82.45 -26.68 -22.71
CA PHE A 260 81.26 -26.16 -22.04
C PHE A 260 81.71 -24.98 -21.18
N GLN A 261 81.81 -23.81 -21.82
CA GLN A 261 81.85 -22.53 -21.11
C GLN A 261 80.50 -21.86 -21.30
N THR A 262 79.75 -21.80 -20.22
CA THR A 262 78.53 -21.04 -20.04
C THR A 262 78.83 -19.54 -20.19
N ASN A 263 78.58 -18.98 -21.38
CA ASN A 263 78.55 -17.54 -21.59
C ASN A 263 77.26 -16.97 -20.98
N THR A 264 77.37 -16.41 -19.79
CA THR A 264 76.31 -15.71 -19.05
C THR A 264 76.11 -14.24 -19.47
N ASP A 265 76.84 -13.74 -20.46
CA ASP A 265 76.88 -12.30 -20.81
C ASP A 265 75.82 -11.83 -21.84
N PHE A 266 74.94 -12.71 -22.33
CA PHE A 266 73.97 -12.34 -23.39
C PHE A 266 72.59 -11.88 -22.89
N LEU A 267 72.30 -11.96 -21.60
CA LEU A 267 70.97 -11.60 -21.04
C LEU A 267 70.64 -10.11 -21.14
N ASP A 268 71.65 -9.26 -21.32
CA ASP A 268 71.53 -7.80 -21.42
C ASP A 268 71.89 -7.25 -22.82
N ASP A 269 71.82 -8.07 -23.87
CA ASP A 269 72.04 -7.58 -25.24
C ASP A 269 70.79 -6.82 -25.76
N PRO A 270 70.86 -5.47 -25.90
CA PRO A 270 69.72 -4.65 -26.31
C PRO A 270 69.28 -4.93 -27.76
N GLU A 271 70.19 -5.36 -28.64
CA GLU A 271 69.86 -5.70 -30.02
C GLU A 271 69.02 -6.98 -30.08
N LEU A 272 69.40 -8.00 -29.30
CA LEU A 272 68.64 -9.24 -29.19
C LEU A 272 67.22 -9.00 -28.64
N ARG A 273 67.08 -8.14 -27.63
CA ARG A 273 65.75 -7.72 -27.12
C ARG A 273 64.93 -7.02 -28.19
N GLN A 274 65.55 -6.21 -29.04
CA GLN A 274 64.86 -5.52 -30.12
C GLN A 274 64.37 -6.49 -31.21
N PHE A 275 65.21 -7.43 -31.64
CA PHE A 275 64.80 -8.49 -32.59
C PHE A 275 63.64 -9.33 -32.07
N VAL A 276 63.69 -9.73 -30.79
CA VAL A 276 62.59 -10.45 -30.14
C VAL A 276 61.32 -9.61 -30.05
N HIS A 277 61.43 -8.32 -29.74
CA HIS A 277 60.27 -7.42 -29.66
C HIS A 277 59.64 -7.17 -31.04
N GLU A 278 60.45 -7.03 -32.09
CA GLU A 278 59.98 -6.89 -33.47
C GLU A 278 59.31 -8.18 -33.95
N TYR A 279 59.86 -9.36 -33.63
CA TYR A 279 59.21 -10.65 -33.89
C TYR A 279 57.83 -10.71 -33.23
N LEU A 280 57.73 -10.42 -31.92
CA LEU A 280 56.46 -10.48 -31.20
C LEU A 280 55.42 -9.44 -31.66
N THR A 281 55.86 -8.32 -32.24
CA THR A 281 54.97 -7.23 -32.67
C THR A 281 54.53 -7.38 -34.13
N LYS A 282 55.46 -7.79 -35.02
CA LYS A 282 55.22 -7.89 -36.46
C LYS A 282 54.85 -9.31 -36.91
N ASN A 283 55.08 -10.31 -36.05
CA ASN A 283 54.80 -11.73 -36.30
C ASN A 283 55.49 -12.27 -37.57
N ASP A 284 56.77 -11.90 -37.76
CA ASP A 284 57.55 -12.23 -38.95
C ASP A 284 58.79 -13.07 -38.58
N GLU A 285 58.86 -14.29 -39.12
CA GLU A 285 59.93 -15.26 -38.87
C GLU A 285 61.31 -14.79 -39.34
N TYR A 286 61.38 -13.79 -40.23
CA TYR A 286 62.63 -13.16 -40.65
C TYR A 286 63.46 -12.67 -39.46
N TYR A 287 62.82 -12.17 -38.40
CA TYR A 287 63.51 -11.67 -37.21
C TYR A 287 64.04 -12.78 -36.30
N LEU A 288 63.43 -13.98 -36.31
CA LEU A 288 63.95 -15.16 -35.60
C LEU A 288 65.18 -15.73 -36.32
N ASN A 289 65.17 -15.73 -37.65
CA ASN A 289 66.26 -16.25 -38.48
C ASN A 289 67.53 -15.39 -38.43
N GLN A 290 67.44 -14.15 -37.94
CA GLN A 290 68.60 -13.29 -37.70
C GLN A 290 69.27 -13.53 -36.34
N ILE A 291 68.64 -14.31 -35.45
CA ILE A 291 69.19 -14.61 -34.13
C ILE A 291 70.19 -15.78 -34.29
N PRO A 292 71.48 -15.58 -33.99
CA PRO A 292 72.46 -16.65 -34.00
C PRO A 292 72.04 -17.80 -33.07
N GLU A 293 72.31 -19.04 -33.48
CA GLU A 293 71.90 -20.24 -32.74
C GLU A 293 72.37 -20.24 -31.27
N LYS A 294 73.53 -19.63 -31.02
CA LYS A 294 74.13 -19.45 -29.68
C LYS A 294 73.32 -18.53 -28.76
N GLN A 295 72.41 -17.71 -29.30
CA GLN A 295 71.58 -16.73 -28.58
C GLN A 295 70.10 -17.14 -28.50
N LEU A 296 69.68 -18.24 -29.15
CA LEU A 296 68.28 -18.70 -29.17
C LEU A 296 67.73 -18.97 -27.76
N ARG A 297 68.50 -19.61 -26.89
CA ARG A 297 68.07 -19.85 -25.49
C ARG A 297 67.78 -18.55 -24.74
N THR A 298 68.61 -17.54 -24.97
CA THR A 298 68.45 -16.21 -24.37
C THR A 298 67.26 -15.48 -24.96
N ALA A 299 67.03 -15.59 -26.28
CA ALA A 299 65.86 -15.04 -26.95
C ALA A 299 64.55 -15.63 -26.41
N VAL A 300 64.49 -16.95 -26.20
CA VAL A 300 63.34 -17.63 -25.59
C VAL A 300 63.08 -17.13 -24.16
N GLN A 301 64.14 -16.89 -23.38
CA GLN A 301 64.00 -16.33 -22.05
C GLN A 301 63.44 -14.89 -22.08
N ILE A 302 63.90 -14.05 -23.01
CA ILE A 302 63.36 -12.69 -23.23
C ILE A 302 61.87 -12.75 -23.61
N ILE A 303 61.47 -13.66 -24.51
CA ILE A 303 60.06 -13.88 -24.88
C ILE A 303 59.24 -14.21 -23.63
N LYS A 304 59.72 -15.13 -22.79
CA LYS A 304 59.05 -15.54 -21.56
C LYS A 304 58.85 -14.37 -20.59
N ASP A 305 59.88 -13.55 -20.41
CA ASP A 305 59.82 -12.37 -19.54
C ASP A 305 58.84 -11.30 -20.06
N ILE A 306 58.81 -11.07 -21.39
CA ILE A 306 57.87 -10.14 -22.02
C ILE A 306 56.43 -10.65 -21.83
N PHE A 307 56.16 -11.93 -22.07
CA PHE A 307 54.83 -12.51 -21.87
C PHE A 307 54.37 -12.43 -20.41
N GLN A 308 55.25 -12.69 -19.45
CA GLN A 308 54.94 -12.55 -18.03
C GLN A 308 54.63 -11.10 -17.67
N THR A 309 55.39 -10.14 -18.19
CA THR A 309 55.20 -8.70 -17.94
C THR A 309 53.88 -8.19 -18.53
N VAL A 310 53.57 -8.57 -19.77
CA VAL A 310 52.32 -8.19 -20.44
C VAL A 310 51.12 -8.81 -19.74
N THR A 311 51.21 -10.09 -19.33
CA THR A 311 50.15 -10.77 -18.59
C THR A 311 49.92 -10.10 -17.24
N ALA A 312 50.99 -9.77 -16.50
CA ALA A 312 50.89 -9.08 -15.21
C ALA A 312 50.28 -7.66 -15.34
N ARG A 313 50.63 -6.91 -16.39
CA ARG A 313 50.02 -5.60 -16.67
C ARG A 313 48.53 -5.72 -17.01
N LYS A 314 48.16 -6.62 -17.94
CA LYS A 314 46.75 -6.86 -18.28
C LYS A 314 45.94 -7.33 -17.07
N LEU A 315 46.51 -8.15 -16.20
CA LEU A 315 45.84 -8.59 -14.97
C LEU A 315 45.62 -7.42 -13.99
N LYS A 316 46.59 -6.50 -13.85
CA LYS A 316 46.44 -5.27 -13.06
C LYS A 316 45.39 -4.33 -13.66
N GLU A 317 45.35 -4.21 -14.98
CA GLU A 317 44.40 -3.36 -15.70
C GLU A 317 42.96 -3.90 -15.58
N ILE A 318 42.76 -5.20 -15.76
CA ILE A 318 41.47 -5.89 -15.53
C ILE A 318 41.02 -5.73 -14.08
N LYS A 319 41.94 -5.91 -13.10
CA LYS A 319 41.64 -5.64 -11.68
C LYS A 319 41.33 -4.17 -11.40
N SER A 320 41.92 -3.22 -12.12
CA SER A 320 41.58 -1.80 -11.94
C SER A 320 40.21 -1.45 -12.52
N GLN A 321 39.83 -2.04 -13.67
CA GLN A 321 38.56 -1.78 -14.34
C GLN A 321 37.37 -2.51 -13.68
N GLN A 322 37.54 -3.74 -13.19
CA GLN A 322 36.47 -4.49 -12.52
C GLN A 322 36.11 -3.94 -11.12
N PHE A 323 37.02 -3.24 -10.44
CA PHE A 323 36.80 -2.77 -9.06
C PHE A 323 36.43 -1.27 -8.95
N GLN A 324 36.50 -0.49 -10.03
CA GLN A 324 36.10 0.93 -10.00
C GLN A 324 34.62 1.15 -10.33
N GLN A 325 34.02 0.40 -11.26
CA GLN A 325 32.61 0.58 -11.62
C GLN A 325 31.60 0.28 -10.48
N PRO A 326 31.80 -0.74 -9.62
CA PRO A 326 30.86 -1.02 -8.53
C PRO A 326 30.95 -0.01 -7.37
N LYS A 327 32.08 0.67 -7.19
CA LYS A 327 32.29 1.62 -6.09
C LYS A 327 31.54 2.93 -6.29
N GLN A 328 31.58 3.49 -7.51
CA GLN A 328 30.89 4.75 -7.82
C GLN A 328 29.37 4.63 -7.72
N ILE A 329 28.80 3.50 -8.17
CA ILE A 329 27.35 3.24 -8.10
C ILE A 329 26.88 3.12 -6.64
N ASN A 330 27.69 2.53 -5.77
CA ASN A 330 27.34 2.39 -4.36
C ASN A 330 27.41 3.71 -3.58
N GLU A 331 28.41 4.55 -3.85
CA GLU A 331 28.52 5.88 -3.23
C GLU A 331 27.34 6.79 -3.66
N GLU A 332 26.91 6.73 -4.92
CA GLU A 332 25.77 7.50 -5.42
C GLU A 332 24.44 7.04 -4.80
N ILE A 333 24.22 5.73 -4.65
CA ILE A 333 23.05 5.18 -3.95
C ILE A 333 23.05 5.60 -2.47
N GLU A 334 24.22 5.61 -1.82
CA GLU A 334 24.35 5.96 -0.40
C GLU A 334 24.10 7.46 -0.15
N ILE A 335 24.59 8.34 -1.04
CA ILE A 335 24.30 9.79 -1.01
C ILE A 335 22.80 10.04 -1.21
N ASN A 336 22.21 9.44 -2.25
CA ASN A 336 20.77 9.58 -2.52
C ASN A 336 19.93 9.03 -1.35
N LEU A 337 20.35 7.93 -0.70
CA LEU A 337 19.64 7.36 0.44
C LEU A 337 19.62 8.33 1.63
N GLN A 338 20.71 9.07 1.87
CA GLN A 338 20.74 10.09 2.92
C GLN A 338 19.80 11.26 2.63
N GLU A 339 19.71 11.72 1.38
CA GLU A 339 18.78 12.79 1.00
C GLU A 339 17.32 12.36 1.17
N VAL A 340 16.99 11.14 0.74
CA VAL A 340 15.64 10.58 0.91
C VAL A 340 15.30 10.40 2.39
N LYS A 341 16.26 10.01 3.24
CA LYS A 341 16.07 9.95 4.71
C LYS A 341 15.83 11.33 5.33
N LYS A 342 16.53 12.38 4.88
CA LYS A 342 16.24 13.76 5.30
C LYS A 342 14.83 14.20 4.90
N LYS A 343 14.38 13.84 3.68
CA LYS A 343 13.01 14.11 3.22
C LYS A 343 11.97 13.41 4.10
N ARG A 344 12.21 12.15 4.49
CA ARG A 344 11.36 11.41 5.44
C ARG A 344 11.23 12.14 6.78
N GLU A 345 12.35 12.57 7.37
CA GLU A 345 12.33 13.29 8.65
C GLU A 345 11.59 14.63 8.56
N PHE A 346 11.74 15.35 7.44
CA PHE A 346 11.01 16.58 7.18
C PHE A 346 9.50 16.34 7.15
N LEU A 347 9.04 15.35 6.38
CA LEU A 347 7.62 15.00 6.26
C LEU A 347 7.02 14.59 7.62
N ILE A 348 7.75 13.81 8.43
CA ILE A 348 7.31 13.43 9.79
C ILE A 348 7.14 14.67 10.68
N LYS A 349 8.11 15.59 10.64
CA LYS A 349 8.03 16.84 11.41
C LYS A 349 6.84 17.69 10.98
N GLU A 350 6.59 17.79 9.68
CA GLU A 350 5.50 18.61 9.15
C GLU A 350 4.12 18.02 9.44
N ILE A 351 3.94 16.70 9.30
CA ILE A 351 2.72 15.99 9.72
C ILE A 351 2.47 16.23 11.21
N LYS A 352 3.50 16.07 12.05
CA LYS A 352 3.38 16.30 13.49
C LYS A 352 2.98 17.75 13.80
N HIS A 353 3.59 18.71 13.12
CA HIS A 353 3.26 20.12 13.28
C HIS A 353 1.81 20.44 12.91
N LYS A 354 1.32 19.92 11.76
CA LYS A 354 -0.06 20.12 11.33
C LYS A 354 -1.06 19.40 12.24
N MET A 355 -0.76 18.19 12.71
CA MET A 355 -1.57 17.49 13.71
C MET A 355 -1.65 18.26 15.03
N GLU A 356 -0.54 18.85 15.50
CA GLU A 356 -0.55 19.70 16.69
C GLU A 356 -1.40 20.95 16.50
N ARG A 357 -1.43 21.55 15.30
CA ARG A 357 -2.32 22.68 14.99
C ARG A 357 -3.79 22.28 15.06
N VAL A 358 -4.14 21.10 14.54
CA VAL A 358 -5.50 20.55 14.63
C VAL A 358 -5.92 20.36 16.09
N VAL A 359 -5.04 19.80 16.93
CA VAL A 359 -5.33 19.55 18.35
C VAL A 359 -5.38 20.83 19.19
N LYS A 360 -4.55 21.83 18.87
CA LYS A 360 -4.47 23.11 19.62
C LYS A 360 -5.53 24.13 19.20
N SER A 361 -6.23 23.92 18.09
CA SER A 361 -7.29 24.83 17.65
C SER A 361 -8.46 24.82 18.63
N LYS A 362 -8.70 25.95 19.30
CA LYS A 362 -9.83 26.13 20.24
C LYS A 362 -11.11 26.62 19.55
N GLU A 363 -11.00 27.11 18.32
CA GLU A 363 -12.13 27.61 17.52
C GLU A 363 -12.38 26.66 16.35
N PHE A 364 -13.61 26.13 16.28
CA PHE A 364 -13.99 25.08 15.35
C PHE A 364 -14.36 25.69 13.98
N ASN A 365 -13.38 26.20 13.24
CA ASN A 365 -13.58 26.49 11.82
C ASN A 365 -13.52 25.16 11.04
N LEU A 366 -14.70 24.59 10.76
CA LEU A 366 -14.86 23.30 10.10
C LEU A 366 -14.15 23.27 8.72
N MET A 367 -14.06 24.41 8.04
CA MET A 367 -13.41 24.51 6.74
C MET A 367 -11.89 24.36 6.86
N GLU A 368 -11.27 25.12 7.76
CA GLU A 368 -9.82 25.03 8.05
C GLU A 368 -9.42 23.67 8.61
N PHE A 369 -10.29 23.06 9.43
CA PHE A 369 -10.08 21.70 9.94
C PHE A 369 -10.05 20.66 8.80
N ASN A 370 -11.02 20.73 7.89
CA ASN A 370 -11.09 19.83 6.74
C ASN A 370 -9.90 20.02 5.77
N ASP A 371 -9.45 21.26 5.58
CA ASP A 371 -8.28 21.56 4.74
C ASP A 371 -6.99 21.03 5.39
N LEU A 372 -6.78 21.28 6.69
CA LEU A 372 -5.63 20.72 7.43
C LEU A 372 -5.66 19.17 7.44
N GLN A 373 -6.84 18.57 7.57
CA GLN A 373 -6.98 17.11 7.55
C GLN A 373 -6.65 16.53 6.16
N ARG A 374 -7.03 17.22 5.08
CA ARG A 374 -6.65 16.87 3.71
C ARG A 374 -5.14 16.95 3.50
N GLU A 375 -4.52 18.05 3.92
CA GLU A 375 -3.07 18.24 3.83
C GLU A 375 -2.29 17.18 4.61
N ILE A 376 -2.74 16.82 5.82
CA ILE A 376 -2.14 15.74 6.61
C ILE A 376 -2.20 14.40 5.87
N GLU A 377 -3.32 14.11 5.20
CA GLU A 377 -3.50 12.85 4.49
C GLU A 377 -2.66 12.80 3.19
N GLU A 378 -2.49 13.93 2.50
CA GLU A 378 -1.57 14.07 1.37
C GLU A 378 -0.11 13.86 1.81
N LEU A 379 0.31 14.49 2.92
CA LEU A 379 1.66 14.32 3.47
C LEU A 379 1.92 12.88 3.92
N LYS A 380 0.93 12.17 4.47
CA LYS A 380 1.06 10.73 4.79
C LYS A 380 1.24 9.88 3.54
N LYS A 381 0.54 10.18 2.44
CA LYS A 381 0.73 9.48 1.16
C LYS A 381 2.13 9.71 0.61
N GLU A 382 2.63 10.94 0.69
CA GLU A 382 4.00 11.27 0.28
C GLU A 382 5.02 10.54 1.18
N LEU A 383 4.80 10.52 2.50
CA LEU A 383 5.64 9.78 3.44
C LEU A 383 5.70 8.29 3.10
N GLY A 384 4.56 7.65 2.82
CA GLY A 384 4.52 6.25 2.42
C GLY A 384 5.27 5.98 1.11
N SER A 385 5.24 6.93 0.17
CA SER A 385 5.99 6.85 -1.09
C SER A 385 7.51 6.95 -0.86
N VAL A 386 7.93 7.84 0.04
CA VAL A 386 9.33 7.99 0.47
C VAL A 386 9.83 6.77 1.22
N GLU A 387 9.01 6.16 2.09
CA GLU A 387 9.39 4.93 2.81
C GLU A 387 9.56 3.73 1.88
N ASN A 388 8.71 3.59 0.87
CA ASN A 388 8.89 2.58 -0.18
C ASN A 388 10.20 2.78 -0.96
N LEU A 389 10.54 4.03 -1.30
CA LEU A 389 11.78 4.34 -2.00
C LEU A 389 13.01 4.00 -1.14
N ILE A 390 12.99 4.31 0.16
CA ILE A 390 14.06 3.93 1.10
C ILE A 390 14.23 2.42 1.13
N GLN A 391 13.14 1.65 1.23
CA GLN A 391 13.21 0.18 1.25
C GLN A 391 13.81 -0.39 -0.04
N GLN A 392 13.43 0.15 -1.21
CA GLN A 392 13.99 -0.27 -2.50
C GLN A 392 15.49 0.02 -2.60
N MET A 393 15.93 1.20 -2.13
CA MET A 393 17.34 1.59 -2.12
C MET A 393 18.15 0.73 -1.13
N GLU A 394 17.61 0.43 0.05
CA GLU A 394 18.24 -0.44 1.04
C GLU A 394 18.34 -1.90 0.54
N GLN A 395 17.32 -2.42 -0.14
CA GLN A 395 17.38 -3.73 -0.79
C GLN A 395 18.42 -3.77 -1.91
N SER A 396 18.55 -2.70 -2.69
CA SER A 396 19.56 -2.59 -3.76
C SER A 396 20.99 -2.61 -3.21
N LEU A 397 21.22 -1.99 -2.04
CA LEU A 397 22.50 -2.08 -1.33
C LEU A 397 22.76 -3.49 -0.75
N LEU A 398 21.72 -4.18 -0.29
CA LEU A 398 21.83 -5.52 0.31
C LEU A 398 22.11 -6.63 -0.72
N MET A 399 21.55 -6.49 -1.93
CA MET A 399 21.69 -7.46 -3.01
C MET A 399 23.01 -7.34 -3.79
N ASN A 400 23.92 -6.45 -3.39
CA ASN A 400 25.18 -6.24 -4.05
C ASN A 400 26.23 -7.27 -3.55
N PRO A 401 26.63 -8.28 -4.36
CA PRO A 401 27.43 -9.43 -3.90
C PRO A 401 28.86 -9.06 -3.46
N HIS A 402 29.32 -7.85 -3.76
CA HIS A 402 30.69 -7.40 -3.44
C HIS A 402 30.85 -6.84 -2.01
N ARG A 403 29.77 -6.53 -1.28
CA ARG A 403 29.88 -6.07 0.13
C ARG A 403 30.11 -7.21 1.11
N ASN A 404 29.70 -8.43 0.76
CA ASN A 404 29.89 -9.63 1.59
C ASN A 404 31.16 -10.42 1.23
N SER A 405 31.96 -9.91 0.30
CA SER A 405 33.25 -10.50 -0.11
C SER A 405 34.42 -9.63 0.33
N CYS A 406 34.44 -9.21 1.59
CA CYS A 406 35.69 -8.79 2.25
C CYS A 406 36.40 -10.04 2.78
N VAL A 407 36.97 -10.84 1.87
CA VAL A 407 38.13 -11.66 2.21
C VAL A 407 39.34 -10.77 1.90
N SER A 408 39.82 -10.06 2.92
CA SER A 408 41.17 -9.51 2.90
C SER A 408 42.11 -10.70 2.91
N PHE A 409 42.81 -10.94 1.80
CA PHE A 409 44.02 -11.74 1.85
C PHE A 409 45.10 -10.82 2.43
N ASP A 410 45.36 -10.97 3.72
CA ASP A 410 46.57 -10.42 4.32
C ASP A 410 47.76 -11.15 3.68
N ASN A 411 48.61 -10.36 3.03
CA ASN A 411 49.71 -10.80 2.18
C ASN A 411 50.96 -11.25 2.99
N GLU A 412 50.79 -11.65 4.25
CA GLU A 412 51.92 -12.01 5.12
C GLU A 412 52.22 -13.52 5.18
N GLU A 413 51.43 -14.37 4.53
CA GLU A 413 51.62 -15.84 4.60
C GLU A 413 52.46 -16.47 3.47
N PHE A 414 53.10 -15.65 2.62
CA PHE A 414 54.04 -16.13 1.59
C PHE A 414 55.36 -15.35 1.58
N GLN A 415 56.10 -15.43 2.70
CA GLN A 415 57.56 -15.24 2.71
C GLN A 415 58.27 -16.51 3.15
#